data_AF-D4JDY4-F1
#
_entry.id   AF-D4JDY4-F1
#
_cell.length_a   1.000
_cell.length_b   1.000
_cell.length_c   1.000
_cell.angle_alpha   90.00
_cell.angle_beta   90.00
_cell.angle_gamma   90.00
#
_symmetry.space_group_name_H-M   'P 1'
#
loop_
_entity.id
_entity.type
_entity.pdbx_description
1 polymer ?
#
loop_
_entity_poly.entity_id
_entity_poly.type
_entity_poly.pdbx_seq_one_letter_code
_entity_poly.pdbx_strand_id
1 'polypeptide(L)'
;MAVNGMILGGSLMFFAGLIDDLIDMKPLVKLAFEVCAAFILVAFGVGVDVLRLPFGITIDSIALSIVFTIIWIVGITNAVNLIDGLDGLCGGMSVVIFVVIGCIAIVERRMDITIIYFSFGSQYIWLFGL
;
A
#
# COMPACT_ATOMS: atom_id res chain seq x y z
N MET A 1 1.21 -12.05 13.49
CA MET A 1 2.00 -10.82 13.73
C MET A 1 1.85 -9.84 12.57
N ALA A 2 2.06 -10.27 11.31
CA ALA A 2 1.88 -9.43 10.12
C ALA A 2 0.55 -8.64 10.07
N VAL A 3 -0.59 -9.28 10.40
CA VAL A 3 -1.90 -8.61 10.43
C VAL A 3 -1.93 -7.41 11.39
N ASN A 4 -1.29 -7.52 12.56
CA ASN A 4 -1.24 -6.41 13.51
C ASN A 4 -0.42 -5.24 12.96
N GLY A 5 0.67 -5.54 12.24
CA GLY A 5 1.47 -4.53 11.54
C GLY A 5 0.67 -3.82 10.45
N MET A 6 -0.11 -4.56 9.65
CA MET A 6 -0.99 -3.99 8.63
C MET A 6 -2.04 -3.05 9.24
N ILE A 7 -2.67 -3.45 10.37
CA ILE A 7 -3.66 -2.61 11.05
C ILE A 7 -3.01 -1.34 11.60
N LEU A 8 -1.86 -1.44 12.28
CA LEU A 8 -1.19 -0.30 12.88
C LEU A 8 -0.64 0.67 11.82
N GLY A 9 0.11 0.16 10.84
CA GLY A 9 0.68 0.97 9.76
C GLY A 9 -0.41 1.59 8.87
N GLY A 10 -1.45 0.82 8.54
CA GLY A 10 -2.60 1.29 7.78
C GLY A 10 -3.40 2.37 8.52
N SER A 11 -3.61 2.21 9.84
CA SER A 11 -4.28 3.22 10.66
C SER A 11 -3.48 4.52 10.73
N LEU A 12 -2.15 4.44 10.88
CA LEU A 12 -1.28 5.62 10.87
C LEU A 12 -1.38 6.36 9.53
N MET A 13 -1.35 5.63 8.40
CA MET A 13 -1.52 6.23 7.07
C MET A 13 -2.90 6.84 6.86
N PHE A 14 -3.96 6.19 7.35
CA PHE A 14 -5.32 6.72 7.28
C PHE A 14 -5.42 8.07 8.00
N PHE A 15 -4.93 8.16 9.24
CA PHE A 15 -4.95 9.42 9.98
C PHE A 15 -4.02 10.47 9.37
N ALA A 16 -2.85 10.07 8.87
CA ALA A 16 -1.95 10.99 8.18
C ALA A 16 -2.62 11.60 6.93
N GLY A 17 -3.29 10.78 6.11
CA GLY A 17 -4.07 11.24 4.96
C GLY A 17 -5.25 12.13 5.35
N LEU A 18 -6.01 11.73 6.39
CA LEU A 18 -7.12 12.55 6.90
C LEU A 18 -6.65 13.93 7.36
N ILE A 19 -5.53 14.00 8.08
CA ILE A 19 -4.99 15.28 8.54
C ILE A 19 -4.46 16.07 7.33
N ASP A 20 -3.85 15.41 6.35
CA ASP A 20 -3.38 16.05 5.13
C ASP A 20 -4.50 16.76 4.36
N ASP A 21 -5.65 16.10 4.20
CA ASP A 21 -6.84 16.68 3.57
C ASP A 21 -7.39 17.90 4.33
N LEU A 22 -7.18 17.97 5.65
CA LEU A 22 -7.71 19.04 6.49
C LEU A 22 -6.80 20.27 6.56
N ILE A 23 -5.48 20.09 6.56
CA ILE A 23 -4.52 21.18 6.83
C ILE A 23 -3.45 21.36 5.75
N ASP A 24 -3.52 20.62 4.65
CA ASP A 24 -2.57 20.61 3.54
C ASP A 24 -1.11 20.55 4.02
N MET A 25 -0.67 19.36 4.42
CA MET A 25 0.62 19.20 5.07
C MET A 25 1.78 19.52 4.12
N LYS A 26 2.87 20.03 4.69
CA LYS A 26 4.13 20.15 3.95
C LYS A 26 4.60 18.77 3.48
N PRO A 27 5.13 18.63 2.25
CA PRO A 27 5.54 17.33 1.70
C PRO A 27 6.51 16.54 2.59
N LEU A 28 7.42 17.21 3.30
CA LEU A 28 8.36 16.56 4.23
C LEU A 28 7.67 15.92 5.45
N VAL A 29 6.54 16.48 5.89
CA VAL A 29 5.76 15.93 7.01
C VAL A 29 4.99 14.70 6.55
N LYS A 30 4.41 14.73 5.34
CA LYS A 30 3.76 13.56 4.71
C LYS A 30 4.76 12.41 4.58
N LEU A 31 5.95 12.70 4.05
CA LEU A 31 7.03 11.72 3.89
C LEU A 31 7.44 11.09 5.24
N ALA A 32 7.47 11.87 6.32
CA ALA A 32 7.80 11.35 7.65
C ALA A 32 6.76 10.32 8.13
N PHE A 33 5.47 10.57 7.92
CA PHE A 33 4.41 9.61 8.25
C PHE A 33 4.51 8.34 7.40
N GLU A 34 4.75 8.48 6.09
CA GLU A 34 4.94 7.33 5.18
C GLU A 34 6.12 6.46 5.61
N VAL A 35 7.25 7.07 5.94
CA VAL A 35 8.44 6.35 6.43
C VAL A 35 8.14 5.67 7.76
N CYS A 36 7.46 6.33 8.69
CA CYS A 36 7.05 5.72 9.96
C CYS A 36 6.11 4.53 9.76
N ALA A 37 5.12 4.63 8.86
CA ALA A 37 4.24 3.53 8.51
C ALA A 37 5.02 2.34 7.92
N ALA A 38 5.94 2.61 7.00
CA ALA A 38 6.79 1.59 6.39
C ALA A 38 7.66 0.87 7.44
N PHE A 39 8.23 1.61 8.40
CA PHE A 39 8.97 1.01 9.50
C PHE A 39 8.10 0.10 10.38
N ILE A 40 6.86 0.50 10.68
CA ILE A 40 5.91 -0.35 11.43
C ILE A 40 5.68 -1.66 10.65
N LEU A 41 5.43 -1.60 9.35
CA LEU A 41 5.22 -2.80 8.54
C LEU A 41 6.43 -3.74 8.58
N VAL A 42 7.64 -3.20 8.34
CA VAL A 42 8.88 -3.97 8.37
C VAL A 42 9.13 -4.60 9.76
N ALA A 43 8.88 -3.86 10.84
CA ALA A 43 9.04 -4.36 12.21
C ALA A 43 8.13 -5.55 12.54
N PHE A 44 6.98 -5.65 11.88
CA PHE A 44 6.05 -6.78 12.00
C PHE A 44 6.29 -7.90 10.97
N GLY A 45 7.39 -7.84 10.21
CA GLY A 45 7.74 -8.83 9.19
C GLY A 45 6.92 -8.70 7.91
N VAL A 46 6.35 -7.52 7.65
CA VAL A 46 5.66 -7.23 6.38
C VAL A 46 6.66 -6.57 5.44
N GLY A 47 7.12 -7.31 4.46
CA GLY A 47 8.10 -6.83 3.49
C GLY A 47 8.56 -7.92 2.55
N VAL A 48 9.55 -7.59 1.72
CA VAL A 48 10.19 -8.57 0.84
C VAL A 48 11.34 -9.23 1.60
N ASP A 49 11.36 -10.57 1.70
CA ASP A 49 12.46 -11.28 2.36
C ASP A 49 13.69 -11.38 1.44
N VAL A 50 13.47 -11.79 0.18
CA VAL A 50 14.50 -11.95 -0.85
C VAL A 50 14.14 -11.11 -2.06
N LEU A 51 15.05 -10.24 -2.49
CA LEU A 51 14.84 -9.44 -3.69
C LEU A 51 14.96 -10.32 -4.93
N ARG A 52 13.83 -10.53 -5.61
CA ARG A 52 13.76 -11.24 -6.90
C ARG A 52 13.55 -10.22 -8.01
N LEU A 53 14.63 -9.87 -8.67
CA LEU A 53 14.66 -8.90 -9.77
C LEU A 53 14.37 -9.60 -11.11
N PRO A 54 13.95 -8.84 -12.14
CA PRO A 54 13.88 -9.34 -13.51
C PRO A 54 15.20 -9.99 -13.96
N PHE A 55 15.13 -10.86 -14.96
CA PHE A 55 16.30 -11.59 -15.50
C PHE A 55 16.92 -12.63 -14.56
N GLY A 56 16.20 -13.06 -13.53
CA GLY A 56 16.64 -14.13 -12.63
C GLY A 56 17.66 -13.70 -11.57
N ILE A 57 17.87 -12.40 -11.40
CA ILE A 57 18.77 -11.86 -10.38
C ILE A 57 18.09 -11.99 -9.01
N THR A 58 18.76 -12.65 -8.07
CA THR A 58 18.29 -12.78 -6.69
C THR A 58 19.32 -12.18 -5.74
N ILE A 59 18.85 -11.33 -4.82
CA ILE A 59 19.66 -10.71 -3.78
C ILE A 59 19.10 -11.13 -2.44
N ASP A 60 19.88 -11.93 -1.72
CA ASP A 60 19.57 -12.40 -0.38
C ASP A 60 20.35 -11.55 0.65
N SER A 61 19.90 -10.31 0.83
CA SER A 61 20.49 -9.39 1.80
C SER A 61 19.38 -8.69 2.57
N ILE A 62 19.29 -9.01 3.86
CA ILE A 62 18.27 -8.47 4.77
C ILE A 62 18.29 -6.94 4.77
N ALA A 63 19.47 -6.32 4.78
CA ALA A 63 19.60 -4.86 4.78
C ALA A 63 19.04 -4.24 3.49
N LEU A 64 19.37 -4.81 2.32
CA LEU A 64 18.84 -4.34 1.04
C LEU A 64 17.34 -4.58 0.92
N SER A 65 16.85 -5.72 1.38
CA SER A 65 15.43 -6.07 1.44
C SER A 65 14.61 -5.07 2.28
N ILE A 66 15.11 -4.68 3.45
CA ILE A 66 14.48 -3.68 4.32
C ILE A 66 14.46 -2.30 3.63
N VAL A 67 15.63 -1.83 3.15
CA VAL A 67 15.74 -0.52 2.50
C VAL A 67 14.85 -0.45 1.27
N PHE A 68 14.84 -1.51 0.44
CA PHE A 68 13.97 -1.60 -0.71
C PHE A 68 12.50 -1.58 -0.31
N THR A 69 12.10 -2.35 0.71
CA THR A 69 10.71 -2.37 1.19
C THR A 69 10.25 -0.99 1.63
N ILE A 70 11.08 -0.25 2.38
CA ILE A 70 10.75 1.11 2.84
C ILE A 70 10.61 2.06 1.65
N ILE A 71 11.58 2.07 0.73
CA ILE A 71 11.55 2.91 -0.47
C ILE A 71 10.33 2.57 -1.33
N TRP A 72 9.99 1.29 -1.45
CA TRP A 72 8.86 0.83 -2.24
C TRP A 72 7.53 1.31 -1.67
N ILE A 73 7.32 1.16 -0.37
CA ILE A 73 6.10 1.62 0.32
C ILE A 73 5.95 3.12 0.15
N VAL A 74 6.96 3.89 0.56
CA VAL A 74 6.95 5.37 0.48
C VAL A 74 6.80 5.84 -0.97
N GLY A 75 7.53 5.22 -1.89
CA GLY A 75 7.51 5.57 -3.31
C GLY A 75 6.15 5.35 -3.97
N ILE A 76 5.50 4.22 -3.71
CA ILE A 76 4.15 3.94 -4.22
C ILE A 76 3.12 4.88 -3.61
N THR A 77 3.17 5.11 -2.29
CA THR A 77 2.21 6.02 -1.62
C THR A 77 2.31 7.44 -2.18
N ASN A 78 3.52 7.99 -2.29
CA ASN A 78 3.72 9.32 -2.85
C ASN A 78 3.37 9.38 -4.35
N ALA A 79 3.64 8.31 -5.12
CA ALA A 79 3.26 8.25 -6.53
C ALA A 79 1.73 8.27 -6.72
N VAL A 80 0.98 7.53 -5.88
CA VAL A 80 -0.49 7.54 -5.91
C VAL A 80 -1.03 8.92 -5.56
N ASN A 81 -0.50 9.56 -4.50
CA ASN A 81 -0.90 10.92 -4.10
C ASN A 81 -0.69 11.94 -5.24
N LEU A 82 0.44 11.86 -5.95
CA LEU A 82 0.72 12.74 -7.10
C LEU A 82 -0.22 12.52 -8.31
N ILE A 83 -0.71 11.29 -8.50
CA ILE A 83 -1.60 10.94 -9.61
C ILE A 83 -3.06 11.32 -9.31
N ASP A 84 -3.46 11.34 -8.02
CA ASP A 84 -4.82 11.66 -7.58
C ASP A 84 -5.22 13.14 -7.75
N GLY A 85 -4.30 14.01 -8.20
CA GLY A 85 -4.60 15.41 -8.51
C GLY A 85 -5.49 15.65 -9.75
N LEU A 86 -6.02 14.59 -10.37
CA LEU A 86 -6.89 14.64 -11.55
C LEU A 86 -8.23 13.94 -11.23
N ASP A 87 -9.28 14.74 -10.99
CA ASP A 87 -10.61 14.30 -10.54
C ASP A 87 -11.14 13.08 -11.34
N GLY A 88 -11.34 11.96 -10.64
CA GLY A 88 -11.97 10.74 -11.15
C GLY A 88 -11.04 9.58 -11.54
N LEU A 89 -9.72 9.80 -11.63
CA LEU A 89 -8.76 8.75 -12.02
C LEU A 89 -8.48 7.76 -10.87
N CYS A 90 -8.40 8.24 -9.63
CA CYS A 90 -8.04 7.41 -8.48
C CYS A 90 -9.13 6.37 -8.13
N GLY A 91 -10.40 6.72 -8.33
CA GLY A 91 -11.52 5.77 -8.19
C GLY A 91 -11.39 4.59 -9.16
N GLY A 92 -11.14 4.87 -10.45
CA GLY A 92 -10.94 3.84 -11.47
C GLY A 92 -9.68 2.99 -11.23
N MET A 93 -8.55 3.61 -10.87
CA MET A 93 -7.32 2.89 -10.54
C MET A 93 -7.51 1.96 -9.33
N SER A 94 -8.21 2.42 -8.29
CA SER A 94 -8.47 1.64 -7.09
C SER A 94 -9.28 0.38 -7.41
N VAL A 95 -10.34 0.48 -8.23
CA VAL A 95 -11.13 -0.68 -8.66
C VAL A 95 -10.26 -1.70 -9.39
N VAL A 96 -9.40 -1.26 -10.32
CA VAL A 96 -8.49 -2.16 -11.05
C VAL A 96 -7.52 -2.86 -10.08
N ILE A 97 -6.94 -2.13 -9.12
CA ILE A 97 -6.02 -2.68 -8.11
C ILE A 97 -6.75 -3.73 -7.26
N PHE A 98 -7.96 -3.44 -6.79
CA PHE A 98 -8.74 -4.37 -5.97
C PHE A 98 -9.07 -5.66 -6.71
N VAL A 99 -9.47 -5.57 -7.98
CA VAL A 99 -9.77 -6.75 -8.81
C VAL A 99 -8.52 -7.59 -9.05
N VAL A 100 -7.41 -6.96 -9.45
CA VAL A 100 -6.17 -7.69 -9.74
C VAL A 100 -5.65 -8.41 -8.50
N ILE A 101 -5.58 -7.72 -7.36
CA ILE A 101 -5.09 -8.33 -6.11
C ILE A 101 -6.08 -9.39 -5.60
N GLY A 102 -7.39 -9.16 -5.72
CA GLY A 102 -8.41 -10.15 -5.39
C GLY A 102 -8.27 -11.45 -6.20
N CYS A 103 -8.04 -11.33 -7.51
CA CYS A 103 -7.79 -12.48 -8.40
C CYS A 103 -6.49 -13.21 -8.03
N ILE A 104 -5.39 -12.50 -7.77
CA ILE A 104 -4.13 -13.09 -7.31
C ILE A 104 -4.34 -13.85 -6.00
N ALA A 105 -5.08 -13.26 -5.05
CA ALA A 105 -5.37 -13.90 -3.76
C ALA A 105 -6.16 -15.21 -3.89
N ILE A 106 -7.08 -15.30 -4.88
CA ILE A 106 -7.77 -16.54 -5.20
C ILE A 106 -6.78 -17.61 -5.69
N VAL A 107 -5.85 -17.24 -6.58
CA VAL A 107 -4.81 -18.15 -7.08
C VAL A 107 -3.93 -18.67 -5.94
N GLU A 108 -3.56 -17.79 -5.02
CA GLU A 108 -2.75 -18.10 -3.83
C GLU A 108 -3.55 -18.80 -2.70
N ARG A 109 -4.85 -19.04 -2.88
CA ARG A 109 -5.77 -19.62 -1.87
C ARG A 109 -5.81 -18.85 -0.54
N ARG A 110 -5.59 -17.54 -0.57
CA ARG A 110 -5.60 -16.67 0.60
C ARG A 110 -6.94 -15.97 0.77
N MET A 111 -7.89 -16.70 1.35
CA MET A 111 -9.28 -16.23 1.55
C MET A 111 -9.37 -14.95 2.40
N ASP A 112 -8.44 -14.78 3.34
CA ASP A 112 -8.28 -13.57 4.16
C ASP A 112 -8.12 -12.31 3.31
N ILE A 113 -7.21 -12.36 2.33
CA ILE A 113 -6.95 -11.24 1.43
C ILE A 113 -8.10 -11.10 0.42
N THR A 114 -8.61 -12.20 -0.12
CA THR A 114 -9.72 -12.18 -1.08
C THR A 114 -10.92 -11.41 -0.54
N ILE A 115 -11.36 -11.72 0.69
CA ILE A 115 -12.54 -11.08 1.29
C ILE A 115 -12.33 -9.57 1.47
N ILE A 116 -11.15 -9.17 1.94
CA ILE A 116 -10.80 -7.76 2.16
C ILE A 116 -10.88 -6.98 0.84
N TYR A 117 -10.14 -7.42 -0.19
CA TYR A 117 -10.01 -6.67 -1.44
C TYR A 117 -11.31 -6.60 -2.25
N PHE A 118 -12.14 -7.66 -2.26
CA PHE A 118 -13.46 -7.60 -2.92
C PHE A 118 -14.47 -6.74 -2.16
N SER A 119 -14.45 -6.75 -0.82
CA SER A 119 -15.34 -5.91 -0.02
C SER A 119 -15.04 -4.43 -0.24
N PHE A 120 -13.77 -4.03 -0.21
CA PHE A 120 -13.36 -2.66 -0.51
C PHE A 120 -13.66 -2.29 -1.97
N GLY A 121 -13.32 -3.15 -2.94
CA GLY A 121 -13.62 -2.91 -4.35
C GLY A 121 -15.10 -2.63 -4.63
N SER A 122 -16.01 -3.34 -3.95
CA SER A 122 -17.46 -3.12 -4.12
C SER A 122 -17.93 -1.70 -3.73
N GLN A 123 -17.31 -1.08 -2.72
CA GLN A 123 -17.67 0.26 -2.26
C GLN A 123 -17.26 1.35 -3.26
N TYR A 124 -16.09 1.19 -3.90
CA TYR A 124 -15.60 2.13 -4.89
C TYR A 124 -16.41 2.05 -6.20
N ILE A 125 -16.85 0.86 -6.61
CA ILE A 125 -17.77 0.71 -7.75
C ILE A 125 -19.07 1.49 -7.49
N TRP A 126 -19.61 1.37 -6.27
CA TRP A 126 -20.86 2.04 -5.88
C TRP A 126 -20.73 3.57 -5.78
N LEU A 127 -19.60 4.08 -5.28
CA LEU A 127 -19.33 5.51 -5.12
C LEU A 127 -19.10 6.24 -6.46
N PHE A 128 -18.50 5.56 -7.44
CA PHE A 128 -18.18 6.16 -8.75
C PHE A 128 -19.16 5.76 -9.86
N GLY A 129 -20.17 4.95 -9.56
CA GLY A 129 -21.23 4.57 -10.51
C GLY A 129 -20.74 3.77 -11.72
N LEU A 130 -19.65 3.01 -11.55
CA LEU A 130 -19.07 2.12 -12.56
C LEU A 130 -19.80 0.77 -12.64
#